data_AF-A0A4C1YU16-F1
#
_entry.id   AF-A0A4C1YU16-F1
#
_cell.length_a   1.000
_cell.length_b   1.000
_cell.length_c   1.000
_cell.angle_alpha   90.00
_cell.angle_beta   90.00
_cell.angle_gamma   90.00
#
_symmetry.space_group_name_H-M   'P 1'
#
loop_
_entity.id
_entity.type
_entity.pdbx_description
1 polymer ?
#
loop_
_entity_poly.entity_id
_entity_poly.type
_entity_poly.pdbx_seq_one_letter_code
_entity_poly.pdbx_strand_id
1 'polypeptide(L)'
;MPVTLHEIREGTMKDPDLQKLYLEIQSGRTDPKKLHEFSLQNNCIFYGIRIVIPKALQNRILEELHTAHTGMVKMKALARSYVWWKNIDSDIERMVKECKDCCLMQKNPVKVPVHIWEYPKEPWSRIHIDYAGPYLNNYFLIVVDAYTKWLEVVPTASITAAATVNILKIYIQLSDYLLLKYQTMEGNFDHKRCYSS
;
A
#
# COMPACT_ATOMS: atom_id res chain seq x y z
N MET A 1 2.88 -5.31 -28.98
CA MET A 1 1.73 -4.39 -28.81
C MET A 1 0.59 -4.93 -29.64
N PRO A 2 -0.62 -5.14 -29.08
CA PRO A 2 -1.74 -5.84 -29.75
C PRO A 2 -2.38 -5.07 -30.91
N VAL A 3 -1.93 -3.84 -31.13
CA VAL A 3 -2.41 -2.94 -32.16
C VAL A 3 -1.19 -2.37 -32.87
N THR A 4 -1.24 -2.27 -34.19
CA THR A 4 -0.17 -1.72 -35.02
C THR A 4 -0.26 -0.21 -35.11
N LEU A 5 0.87 0.46 -35.42
CA LEU A 5 0.87 1.91 -35.66
C LEU A 5 -0.05 2.31 -36.83
N HIS A 6 -0.18 1.44 -37.84
CA HIS A 6 -1.08 1.67 -38.96
C HIS A 6 -2.53 1.76 -38.51
N GLU A 7 -3.00 0.78 -37.74
CA GLU A 7 -4.37 0.77 -37.18
C GLU A 7 -4.62 1.99 -36.28
N ILE A 8 -3.62 2.41 -35.50
CA ILE A 8 -3.74 3.59 -34.63
C ILE A 8 -3.88 4.87 -35.47
N ARG A 9 -3.13 5.01 -36.57
CA ARG A 9 -3.26 6.15 -37.49
C ARG A 9 -4.63 6.18 -38.14
N GLU A 10 -5.08 5.05 -38.70
CA GLU A 10 -6.40 4.96 -39.33
C GLU A 10 -7.52 5.24 -38.32
N GLY A 11 -7.40 4.70 -37.11
CA GLY A 11 -8.34 4.96 -36.03
C GLY A 11 -8.35 6.43 -35.60
N THR A 12 -7.18 7.07 -35.56
CA THR A 12 -7.03 8.50 -35.22
C THR A 12 -7.74 9.38 -36.25
N MET A 13 -7.62 9.05 -37.53
CA MET A 13 -8.27 9.80 -38.62
C MET A 13 -9.79 9.61 -38.66
N LYS A 14 -10.30 8.48 -38.14
CA LYS A 14 -11.74 8.19 -38.04
C LYS A 14 -12.39 8.75 -36.77
N ASP A 15 -11.60 9.04 -35.74
CA ASP A 15 -12.05 9.60 -34.46
C ASP A 15 -12.09 11.14 -34.57
N PRO A 16 -13.27 11.80 -34.54
CA PRO A 16 -13.36 13.25 -34.79
C PRO A 16 -12.55 14.10 -33.80
N ASP A 17 -12.48 13.69 -32.54
CA ASP A 17 -11.77 14.43 -31.50
C ASP A 17 -10.26 14.31 -31.69
N LEU A 18 -9.77 13.10 -31.98
CA LEU A 18 -8.35 12.87 -32.23
C LEU A 18 -7.90 13.42 -33.58
N GLN A 19 -8.75 13.36 -34.61
CA GLN A 19 -8.47 13.97 -35.91
C GLN A 19 -8.31 15.49 -35.78
N LYS A 20 -9.20 16.15 -35.01
CA LYS A 20 -9.06 17.58 -34.71
C LYS A 20 -7.75 17.87 -34.00
N LEU A 21 -7.43 17.09 -32.96
CA LEU A 21 -6.17 17.24 -32.22
C LEU A 21 -4.94 17.03 -33.11
N TYR A 22 -4.97 16.04 -33.99
CA TYR A 22 -3.92 15.78 -34.98
C TYR A 22 -3.66 17.01 -35.86
N LEU A 23 -4.72 17.60 -36.42
CA LEU A 23 -4.62 18.79 -37.28
C LEU A 23 -4.14 20.02 -36.50
N GLU A 24 -4.58 20.20 -35.26
CA GLU A 24 -4.13 21.29 -34.38
C GLU A 24 -2.63 21.21 -34.08
N ILE A 25 -2.11 20.01 -33.77
CA ILE A 25 -0.68 19.80 -33.51
C ILE A 25 0.12 19.97 -34.80
N GLN A 26 -0.36 19.42 -35.92
CA GLN A 26 0.31 19.51 -37.21
C GLN A 26 0.40 20.95 -37.74
N SER A 27 -0.65 21.76 -37.53
CA SER A 27 -0.70 23.16 -37.98
C SER A 27 0.01 24.14 -37.04
N GLY A 28 0.50 23.69 -35.88
CA GLY A 28 1.12 24.54 -34.87
C GLY A 28 0.16 25.53 -34.20
N ARG A 29 -1.16 25.34 -34.33
CA ARG A 29 -2.21 26.24 -33.80
C ARG A 29 -2.77 25.78 -32.45
N THR A 30 -2.09 24.85 -31.77
CA THR A 30 -2.55 24.35 -30.48
C THR A 30 -2.31 25.37 -29.38
N ASP A 31 -3.15 25.37 -28.34
CA ASP A 31 -2.90 26.13 -27.10
C ASP A 31 -1.52 25.75 -26.53
N PRO A 32 -0.63 26.72 -26.22
CA PRO A 32 0.69 26.44 -25.64
C PRO A 32 0.64 25.49 -24.44
N LYS A 33 -0.41 25.55 -23.62
CA LYS A 33 -0.60 24.65 -22.47
C LYS A 33 -0.83 23.19 -22.87
N LYS A 34 -1.50 22.94 -24.00
CA LYS A 34 -1.71 21.59 -24.55
C LYS A 34 -0.49 21.08 -25.34
N LEU A 35 0.28 22.00 -25.93
CA LEU A 35 1.46 21.71 -26.74
C LEU A 35 2.60 21.08 -25.94
N HIS A 36 2.72 21.39 -24.64
CA HIS A 36 3.73 20.77 -23.78
C HIS A 36 3.43 19.30 -23.44
N GLU A 37 2.19 18.85 -23.64
CA GLU A 37 1.77 17.49 -23.27
C GLU A 37 1.63 16.55 -24.47
N PHE A 38 1.25 17.07 -25.64
CA PHE A 38 1.00 16.27 -26.83
C PHE A 38 2.01 16.51 -27.95
N SER A 39 2.47 15.44 -28.60
CA SER A 39 3.39 15.49 -29.74
C SER A 39 2.97 14.55 -30.86
N LEU A 40 3.47 14.82 -32.08
CA LEU A 40 3.29 13.93 -33.23
C LEU A 40 4.61 13.22 -33.53
N GLN A 41 4.57 11.89 -33.58
CA GLN A 41 5.68 11.07 -34.05
C GLN A 41 5.13 9.96 -34.94
N ASN A 42 5.73 9.77 -36.12
CA ASN A 42 5.27 8.75 -37.07
C ASN A 42 3.76 8.87 -37.36
N ASN A 43 3.23 10.09 -37.54
CA ASN A 43 1.80 10.37 -37.73
C ASN A 43 0.86 9.82 -36.63
N CYS A 44 1.39 9.49 -35.45
CA CYS A 44 0.63 9.11 -34.27
C CYS A 44 0.73 10.21 -33.22
N ILE A 45 -0.34 10.39 -32.46
CA ILE A 45 -0.37 11.34 -31.34
C ILE A 45 0.22 10.65 -30.11
N PHE A 46 1.10 11.35 -29.40
CA PHE A 46 1.69 10.93 -28.13
C PHE A 46 1.32 11.90 -27.03
N TYR A 47 1.13 11.39 -25.82
CA TYR A 47 1.02 12.14 -24.57
C TYR A 47 2.27 11.87 -23.71
N GLY A 48 3.20 12.82 -23.67
CA GLY A 48 4.56 12.57 -23.22
C GLY A 48 5.21 11.43 -24.03
N ILE A 49 5.50 10.31 -23.37
CA ILE A 49 6.08 9.10 -24.01
C ILE A 49 5.05 8.04 -24.41
N ARG A 50 3.75 8.27 -24.14
CA ARG A 50 2.68 7.28 -24.29
C ARG A 50 1.93 7.50 -25.57
N ILE A 51 1.60 6.44 -26.30
CA ILE A 51 0.81 6.57 -27.53
C ILE A 51 -0.68 6.79 -27.19
N VAL A 52 -1.32 7.74 -27.86
CA VAL A 52 -2.76 8.00 -27.69
C VAL A 52 -3.55 6.96 -28.47
N ILE A 53 -4.50 6.30 -27.81
CA ILE A 53 -5.29 5.21 -28.40
C ILE A 53 -6.70 5.69 -28.80
N PRO A 54 -7.08 5.61 -30.09
CA PRO A 54 -8.43 5.88 -30.58
C PRO A 54 -9.50 5.02 -29.93
N LYS A 55 -10.74 5.54 -29.81
CA LYS A 55 -11.82 4.86 -29.10
C LYS A 55 -12.06 3.43 -29.59
N ALA A 56 -11.98 3.20 -30.90
CA ALA A 56 -12.19 1.90 -31.53
C ALA A 56 -11.17 0.81 -31.11
N LEU A 57 -9.98 1.20 -30.62
CA LEU A 57 -8.88 0.29 -30.30
C LEU A 57 -8.70 0.09 -28.78
N GLN A 58 -9.39 0.88 -27.95
CA GLN A 58 -9.25 0.84 -26.50
C GLN A 58 -9.61 -0.52 -25.89
N ASN A 59 -10.69 -1.17 -26.37
CA ASN A 59 -11.10 -2.49 -25.86
C ASN A 59 -10.05 -3.57 -26.09
N ARG A 60 -9.42 -3.61 -27.27
CA ARG A 60 -8.33 -4.57 -27.56
C ARG A 60 -7.14 -4.40 -26.62
N ILE A 61 -6.80 -3.15 -26.29
CA ILE A 61 -5.72 -2.87 -25.34
C ILE A 61 -6.11 -3.31 -23.93
N LEU A 62 -7.36 -3.04 -23.51
CA LEU A 62 -7.88 -3.46 -22.21
C LEU A 62 -7.87 -5.00 -22.07
N GLU A 63 -8.32 -5.72 -23.09
CA GLU A 63 -8.30 -7.19 -23.15
C GLU A 63 -6.88 -7.75 -23.00
N GLU A 64 -5.90 -7.17 -23.70
CA GLU A 64 -4.49 -7.56 -23.53
C GLU A 64 -3.98 -7.32 -22.11
N LEU A 65 -4.21 -6.12 -21.56
CA LEU A 65 -3.81 -5.81 -20.19
C LEU A 65 -4.43 -6.79 -19.19
N HIS A 66 -5.62 -7.31 -19.49
CA HIS A 66 -6.38 -8.22 -18.64
C HIS A 66 -6.06 -9.71 -18.83
N THR A 67 -5.37 -10.11 -19.91
CA THR A 67 -5.21 -11.51 -20.35
C THR A 67 -4.68 -12.45 -19.25
N ALA A 68 -3.77 -11.96 -18.39
CA ALA A 68 -3.19 -12.76 -17.31
C ALA A 68 -3.78 -12.46 -15.92
N HIS A 69 -4.94 -11.80 -15.82
CA HIS A 69 -5.64 -11.43 -14.58
C HIS A 69 -4.71 -10.84 -13.50
N THR A 70 -3.72 -10.04 -13.93
CA THR A 70 -2.58 -9.61 -13.09
C THR A 70 -2.95 -8.65 -11.95
N GLY A 71 -4.22 -8.26 -11.88
CA GLY A 71 -4.76 -7.32 -10.91
C GLY A 71 -4.72 -5.87 -11.39
N MET A 72 -5.68 -5.09 -10.90
CA MET A 72 -5.90 -3.70 -11.27
C MET A 72 -4.66 -2.81 -11.16
N VAL A 73 -3.87 -2.96 -10.10
CA VAL A 73 -2.67 -2.13 -9.86
C VAL A 73 -1.64 -2.34 -10.97
N LYS A 74 -1.38 -3.60 -11.35
CA LYS A 74 -0.40 -3.93 -12.39
C LYS A 74 -0.90 -3.53 -13.78
N MET A 75 -2.20 -3.71 -14.06
CA MET A 75 -2.82 -3.22 -15.31
C MET A 75 -2.64 -1.71 -15.46
N LYS A 76 -2.94 -0.91 -14.42
CA LYS A 76 -2.74 0.54 -14.43
C LYS A 76 -1.29 0.94 -14.63
N ALA A 77 -0.35 0.24 -13.98
CA ALA A 77 1.08 0.49 -14.13
C ALA A 77 1.53 0.29 -15.59
N LEU A 78 1.19 -0.86 -16.19
CA LEU A 78 1.52 -1.16 -17.59
C LEU A 78 0.88 -0.16 -18.56
N ALA A 79 -0.39 0.16 -18.35
CA ALA A 79 -1.10 1.13 -19.17
C ALA A 79 -0.38 2.50 -19.17
N ARG A 80 -0.03 3.01 -17.99
CA ARG A 80 0.69 4.28 -17.81
C ARG A 80 2.12 4.27 -18.36
N SER A 81 2.71 3.11 -18.65
CA SER A 81 4.02 3.04 -19.28
C SER A 81 3.98 3.20 -20.80
N TYR A 82 2.88 2.80 -21.46
CA TYR A 82 2.87 2.66 -22.92
C TYR A 82 1.77 3.45 -23.62
N VAL A 83 0.58 3.56 -23.03
CA VAL A 83 -0.63 4.02 -23.72
C VAL A 83 -1.35 5.11 -22.95
N TRP A 84 -2.17 5.89 -23.65
CA TRP A 84 -2.98 6.94 -23.05
C TRP A 84 -4.32 7.09 -23.75
N TRP A 85 -5.37 7.28 -22.96
CA TRP A 85 -6.62 7.91 -23.36
C TRP A 85 -7.30 8.47 -22.11
N LYS A 86 -8.28 9.35 -22.32
CA LYS A 86 -9.06 9.92 -21.21
C LYS A 86 -9.79 8.81 -20.45
N ASN A 87 -9.59 8.75 -19.13
CA ASN A 87 -10.23 7.80 -18.21
C ASN A 87 -9.78 6.32 -18.33
N ILE A 88 -8.57 6.05 -18.85
CA ILE A 88 -7.99 4.70 -18.90
C ILE A 88 -8.06 3.95 -17.56
N ASP A 89 -7.79 4.63 -16.45
CA ASP A 89 -7.84 4.03 -15.11
C ASP A 89 -9.26 3.57 -14.74
N SER A 90 -10.29 4.34 -15.11
CA SER A 90 -11.70 4.00 -14.91
C SER A 90 -12.14 2.84 -15.78
N ASP A 91 -11.66 2.78 -17.03
CA ASP A 91 -11.95 1.67 -17.93
C ASP A 91 -11.32 0.36 -17.43
N ILE A 92 -10.08 0.42 -16.91
CA ILE A 92 -9.42 -0.73 -16.25
C ILE A 92 -10.20 -1.17 -15.00
N GLU A 93 -10.63 -0.22 -14.16
CA GLU A 93 -11.44 -0.51 -12.98
C GLU A 93 -12.74 -1.22 -13.33
N ARG A 94 -13.44 -0.74 -14.35
CA ARG A 94 -14.69 -1.35 -14.83
C ARG A 94 -14.44 -2.77 -15.30
N MET A 95 -13.44 -3.00 -16.15
CA MET A 95 -13.10 -4.33 -16.66
C MET A 95 -12.77 -5.32 -15.54
N VAL A 96 -11.98 -4.91 -14.54
CA VAL A 96 -11.62 -5.80 -13.42
C VAL A 96 -12.84 -6.11 -12.53
N LYS A 97 -13.74 -5.14 -12.30
CA LYS A 97 -14.96 -5.33 -11.51
C LYS A 97 -16.01 -6.20 -12.22
N GLU A 98 -16.07 -6.14 -13.55
CA GLU A 98 -16.99 -6.95 -14.36
C GLU A 98 -16.46 -8.38 -14.59
N CYS A 99 -15.16 -8.61 -14.39
CA CYS A 99 -14.54 -9.92 -14.54
C CYS A 99 -14.84 -10.83 -13.35
N LYS A 100 -15.51 -11.97 -13.64
CA LYS A 100 -15.88 -12.98 -12.63
C LYS A 100 -14.66 -13.57 -11.92
N ASP A 101 -13.62 -13.94 -12.68
CA ASP A 101 -12.44 -14.59 -12.13
C ASP A 101 -11.65 -13.64 -11.22
N CYS A 102 -11.51 -12.37 -11.63
CA CYS A 102 -10.90 -11.35 -10.79
C CYS A 102 -11.67 -11.11 -9.50
N CYS A 103 -13.00 -11.09 -9.55
CA CYS A 103 -13.85 -10.92 -8.37
C CYS A 103 -13.75 -12.12 -7.40
N LEU A 104 -13.73 -13.35 -7.92
CA LEU A 104 -13.61 -14.56 -7.10
C LEU A 104 -12.25 -14.67 -6.40
N MET A 105 -11.18 -14.20 -7.05
CA MET A 105 -9.82 -14.24 -6.50
C MET A 105 -9.44 -12.99 -5.69
N GLN A 106 -10.34 -12.01 -5.56
CA GLN A 106 -10.07 -10.79 -4.83
C GLN A 106 -9.98 -11.07 -3.33
N LYS A 107 -8.86 -10.66 -2.71
CA LYS A 107 -8.74 -10.63 -1.25
C LYS A 107 -9.72 -9.60 -0.70
N ASN A 108 -10.85 -10.06 -0.16
CA ASN A 108 -11.84 -9.21 0.50
C ASN A 108 -12.00 -9.63 1.97
N PRO A 109 -10.97 -9.44 2.82
CA PRO A 109 -11.14 -9.65 4.25
C PRO A 109 -12.20 -8.65 4.75
N VAL A 110 -13.21 -9.15 5.45
CA VAL A 110 -14.18 -8.31 6.15
C VAL A 110 -13.40 -7.35 7.03
N LYS A 111 -13.64 -6.04 6.86
CA LYS A 111 -13.11 -5.03 7.77
C LYS A 111 -13.80 -5.22 9.12
N VAL A 112 -13.18 -6.04 9.97
CA VAL A 112 -13.62 -6.21 11.35
C VAL A 112 -13.44 -4.85 12.06
N PRO A 113 -14.45 -4.35 12.79
CA PRO A 113 -14.28 -3.16 13.62
C PRO A 113 -13.06 -3.34 14.52
N VAL A 114 -12.16 -2.36 14.53
CA VAL A 114 -11.01 -2.40 15.42
C VAL A 114 -11.54 -2.34 16.85
N HIS A 115 -11.41 -3.43 17.59
CA HIS A 115 -11.74 -3.44 19.01
C HIS A 115 -10.67 -2.63 19.75
N ILE A 116 -11.07 -1.48 20.30
CA ILE A 116 -10.19 -0.66 21.14
C ILE A 116 -10.18 -1.30 22.52
N TRP A 117 -9.01 -1.76 22.95
CA TRP A 117 -8.81 -2.23 24.31
C TRP A 117 -8.99 -1.09 25.31
N GLU A 118 -9.71 -1.33 26.40
CA GLU A 118 -9.83 -0.35 27.50
C GLU A 118 -8.45 0.01 28.04
N TYR A 119 -8.20 1.26 28.41
CA TYR A 119 -6.91 1.64 28.98
C TYR A 119 -6.71 0.98 30.37
N PRO A 120 -5.56 0.34 30.65
CA PRO A 120 -5.29 -0.24 31.96
C PRO A 120 -5.30 0.84 33.05
N LYS A 121 -5.83 0.53 34.23
CA LYS A 121 -5.99 1.53 35.31
C LYS A 121 -4.82 1.56 36.31
N GLU A 122 -4.05 0.46 36.36
CA GLU A 122 -2.98 0.26 37.33
C GLU A 122 -1.80 -0.46 36.69
N PRO A 123 -0.55 -0.24 37.17
CA PRO A 123 0.61 -1.03 36.76
C PRO A 123 0.35 -2.53 36.89
N TRP A 124 0.86 -3.33 35.97
CA TRP A 124 0.76 -4.80 35.94
C TRP A 124 -0.67 -5.36 35.82
N SER A 125 -1.70 -4.51 35.63
CA SER A 125 -3.08 -4.95 35.37
C SER A 125 -3.28 -5.55 33.98
N ARG A 126 -2.42 -5.17 33.02
CA ARG A 126 -2.36 -5.78 31.68
C ARG A 126 -0.93 -5.79 31.18
N ILE A 127 -0.48 -6.96 30.74
CA ILE A 127 0.83 -7.15 30.13
C ILE A 127 0.69 -7.61 28.67
N HIS A 128 1.56 -7.09 27.81
CA HIS A 128 1.74 -7.56 26.44
C HIS A 128 3.00 -8.41 26.41
N ILE A 129 2.87 -9.65 25.94
CA ILE A 129 3.97 -10.59 25.89
C ILE A 129 4.17 -11.01 24.44
N ASP A 130 5.39 -10.94 23.95
CA ASP A 130 5.76 -11.41 22.62
C ASP A 130 7.16 -12.01 22.61
N TYR A 131 7.47 -12.78 21.57
CA TYR A 131 8.81 -13.31 21.34
C TYR A 131 9.46 -12.61 20.15
N ALA A 132 10.67 -12.09 20.35
CA ALA A 132 11.54 -11.69 19.26
C ALA A 132 12.60 -12.77 18.99
N GLY A 133 12.83 -13.09 17.73
CA GLY A 133 13.89 -14.01 17.31
C GLY A 133 13.46 -14.99 16.21
N PRO A 134 14.30 -16.01 15.93
CA PRO A 134 15.59 -16.27 16.56
C PRO A 134 16.68 -15.29 16.11
N TYR A 135 17.58 -14.90 17.03
CA TYR A 135 18.83 -14.19 16.73
C TYR A 135 19.98 -14.91 17.44
N LEU A 136 20.99 -15.34 16.68
CA LEU A 136 22.10 -16.16 17.17
C LEU A 136 21.63 -17.37 18.02
N ASN A 137 20.62 -18.09 17.52
CA ASN A 137 19.97 -19.24 18.20
C ASN A 137 19.32 -18.93 19.56
N ASN A 138 19.10 -17.66 19.89
CA ASN A 138 18.37 -17.24 21.07
C ASN A 138 17.09 -16.52 20.69
N TYR A 139 16.12 -16.59 21.59
CA TYR A 139 14.89 -15.82 21.56
C TYR A 139 14.89 -14.83 22.72
N PHE A 140 14.11 -13.77 22.58
CA PHE A 140 13.90 -12.78 23.62
C PHE A 140 12.41 -12.74 23.94
N LEU A 141 12.06 -13.14 25.16
CA LEU A 141 10.71 -12.93 25.68
C LEU A 141 10.59 -11.47 26.09
N ILE A 142 9.76 -10.73 25.37
CA ILE A 142 9.46 -9.34 25.62
C ILE A 142 8.18 -9.27 26.44
N VAL A 143 8.24 -8.64 27.60
CA VAL A 143 7.08 -8.40 28.47
C VAL A 143 6.96 -6.90 28.67
N VAL A 144 5.83 -6.33 28.26
CA VAL A 144 5.56 -4.90 28.36
C VAL A 144 4.34 -4.68 29.23
N ASP A 145 4.48 -3.88 30.29
CA ASP A 145 3.34 -3.41 31.05
C ASP A 145 2.56 -2.36 30.24
N ALA A 146 1.27 -2.58 30.07
CA ALA A 146 0.45 -1.73 29.22
C ALA A 146 0.19 -0.33 29.82
N TYR A 147 0.28 -0.19 31.15
CA TYR A 147 0.04 1.07 31.86
C TYR A 147 1.29 1.95 31.89
N THR A 148 2.38 1.46 32.48
CA THR A 148 3.65 2.17 32.65
C THR A 148 4.51 2.20 31.39
N LYS A 149 4.23 1.32 30.41
CA LYS A 149 5.09 1.04 29.25
C LYS A 149 6.46 0.46 29.63
N TRP A 150 6.60 -0.03 30.86
CA TRP A 150 7.83 -0.69 31.31
C TRP A 150 8.10 -1.96 30.50
N LEU A 151 9.35 -2.13 30.07
CA LEU A 151 9.81 -3.20 29.20
C LEU A 151 10.77 -4.12 29.96
N GLU A 152 10.42 -5.40 30.01
CA GLU A 152 11.29 -6.48 30.49
C GLU A 152 11.64 -7.38 29.30
N VAL A 153 12.92 -7.69 29.13
CA VAL A 153 13.40 -8.54 28.04
C VAL A 153 14.21 -9.68 28.62
N VAL A 154 13.75 -10.91 28.41
CA VAL A 154 14.38 -12.11 28.93
C VAL A 154 14.91 -12.98 27.79
N PRO A 155 16.24 -13.14 27.66
CA PRO A 155 16.80 -14.07 26.70
C PRO A 155 16.47 -15.52 27.11
N THR A 156 16.05 -16.34 26.15
CA THR A 156 15.74 -17.76 26.34
C THR A 156 16.05 -18.55 25.07
N ALA A 157 16.53 -19.79 25.24
CA ALA A 157 16.74 -20.72 24.13
C ALA A 157 15.45 -21.47 23.73
N SER A 158 14.34 -21.26 24.47
CA SER A 158 13.08 -22.00 24.30
C SER A 158 11.88 -21.07 24.29
N ILE A 159 10.99 -21.29 23.31
CA ILE A 159 9.67 -20.64 23.15
C ILE A 159 8.51 -21.53 23.60
N THR A 160 8.81 -22.62 24.33
CA THR A 160 7.79 -23.53 24.83
C THR A 160 6.97 -22.86 25.95
N ALA A 161 5.68 -23.21 26.03
CA ALA A 161 4.79 -22.70 27.08
C ALA A 161 5.34 -22.92 28.50
N ALA A 162 5.99 -24.07 28.75
CA ALA A 162 6.61 -24.37 30.05
C ALA A 162 7.75 -23.40 30.40
N ALA A 163 8.61 -23.07 29.43
CA ALA A 163 9.68 -22.10 29.62
C ALA A 163 9.11 -20.70 29.88
N THR A 164 8.10 -20.28 29.10
CA THR A 164 7.42 -18.99 29.30
C THR A 164 6.79 -18.89 30.69
N VAL A 165 6.06 -19.92 31.14
CA VAL A 165 5.44 -19.94 32.47
C VAL A 165 6.48 -19.84 33.59
N ASN A 166 7.61 -20.55 33.46
CA ASN A 166 8.66 -20.48 34.46
C ASN A 166 9.29 -19.08 34.57
N ILE A 167 9.49 -18.41 33.43
CA ILE A 167 9.98 -17.03 33.41
C ILE A 167 8.94 -16.09 34.04
N LEU A 168 7.67 -16.17 33.64
CA LEU A 168 6.62 -15.28 34.14
C LEU A 168 6.34 -15.46 35.64
N LYS A 169 6.51 -16.66 36.20
CA LYS A 169 6.38 -16.91 37.64
C LYS A 169 7.30 -16.04 38.47
N ILE A 170 8.52 -15.78 37.98
CA ILE A 170 9.49 -14.91 38.66
C ILE A 170 8.93 -13.48 38.75
N TYR A 171 8.33 -12.98 37.67
CA TYR A 171 7.78 -11.61 37.64
C TYR A 171 6.49 -11.46 38.44
N ILE A 172 5.60 -12.46 38.43
CA ILE A 172 4.36 -12.43 39.21
C ILE A 172 4.67 -12.48 40.72
N GLN A 173 5.69 -13.23 41.14
CA GLN A 173 6.12 -13.28 42.55
C GLN A 173 6.86 -12.00 43.00
N LEU A 174 7.37 -11.21 42.06
CA LEU A 174 8.09 -9.97 42.31
C LEU A 174 7.26 -8.72 42.00
N SER A 175 5.96 -8.84 41.75
CA SER A 175 5.10 -7.70 41.36
C SER A 175 5.21 -6.54 42.34
N ASP A 176 5.22 -6.83 43.64
CA ASP A 176 5.32 -5.82 44.71
C ASP A 176 6.71 -5.16 44.74
N TYR A 177 7.77 -5.93 44.47
CA TYR A 177 9.14 -5.41 44.37
C TYR A 177 9.35 -4.57 43.10
N LEU A 178 8.70 -4.92 41.98
CA LEU A 178 8.76 -4.18 40.72
C LEU A 178 8.00 -2.85 40.80
N LEU A 179 6.87 -2.80 41.52
CA LEU A 179 6.18 -1.57 41.89
C LEU A 179 7.07 -0.63 42.72
N LEU A 180 7.79 -1.16 43.71
CA LEU A 180 8.78 -0.40 44.50
C LEU A 180 9.96 0.10 43.66
N LYS A 181 10.46 -0.72 42.72
CA LYS A 181 11.52 -0.33 41.77
C LYS A 181 11.08 0.81 40.85
N TYR A 182 9.83 0.77 40.38
CA TYR A 182 9.26 1.84 39.56
C TYR A 182 9.19 3.16 40.34
N GLN A 183 8.63 3.14 41.56
CA GLN A 183 8.49 4.32 42.42
C GLN A 183 9.85 4.95 42.79
N THR A 184 10.88 4.12 42.97
CA THR A 184 12.23 4.60 43.30
C THR A 184 12.99 5.18 42.10
N MET A 185 12.64 4.81 40.86
CA MET A 185 13.24 5.40 39.65
C MET A 185 12.56 6.71 39.23
N GLU A 186 11.25 6.87 39.43
CA GLU A 186 10.57 8.16 39.21
C GLU A 186 11.01 9.26 40.19
N GLY A 187 11.46 8.90 41.40
CA GLY A 187 12.07 9.84 42.35
C GLY A 187 13.34 10.54 41.85
N ASN A 188 13.89 10.11 40.70
CA ASN A 188 15.09 10.68 40.06
C ASN A 188 14.84 11.33 38.69
N PHE A 189 13.60 11.41 38.22
CA PHE A 189 13.26 12.10 36.96
C PHE A 189 12.22 13.20 37.21
N ASP A 190 12.69 14.43 37.40
CA ASP A 190 11.86 15.64 37.41
C ASP A 190 11.25 15.84 36.01
N HIS A 191 10.00 15.42 35.86
CA HIS A 191 9.23 15.46 34.61
C HIS A 191 8.68 16.85 34.27
N LYS A 192 9.27 17.94 34.77
CA LYS A 192 8.89 19.33 34.42
C LYS A 192 9.87 19.97 33.45
N ARG A 193 9.87 19.51 32.19
CA ARG A 193 10.26 20.30 30.99
C ARG A 193 10.21 19.37 29.79
N CYS A 194 9.08 19.28 29.09
CA CYS A 194 9.02 18.89 27.67
C CYS A 194 7.58 18.90 27.12
N TYR A 195 6.78 19.94 27.42
CA TYR A 195 5.61 20.28 26.59
C TYR A 195 5.41 21.80 26.64
N SER A 196 6.30 22.50 25.95
CA SER A 196 6.09 23.89 25.54
C SER A 196 6.95 24.17 24.31
N SER A 197 6.43 23.81 23.14
CA SER A 197 6.63 24.40 21.81
C SER A 197 5.73 23.68 20.82
#